data_AF-R7TJ14-F1
#
_entry.id   AF-R7TJ14-F1
#
_cell.length_a   1.000
_cell.length_b   1.000
_cell.length_c   1.000
_cell.angle_alpha   90.00
_cell.angle_beta   90.00
_cell.angle_gamma   90.00
#
_symmetry.space_group_name_H-M   'P 1'
#
loop_
_entity.id
_entity.type
_entity.pdbx_description
1 polymer ?
#
loop_
_entity_poly.entity_id
_entity_poly.type
_entity_poly.pdbx_seq_one_letter_code
_entity_poly.pdbx_strand_id
1 'polypeptide(L)'
;MPKECDDLDRFIITLNKCVTQVMDELAPKRNIRLKGETLKPWYSDAIHDARRKRRSIERLLRKSGLEVHRQMLKAQRKVVVNMIDQAKSDYIRDSITGEDSKRTFEIIDKMLNIRENAGTELTQNSEERANIFADFFTNKITTIRKELENVIDSSPSEANVLLPNHSLTSYNVVTENALWYMLYVRKIALSSSENNLYLAHFAKPNQHPLPLLPTSAFFQPPFIWIFYNKLD
;
A
#
# COMPACT_ATOMS: atom_id res chain seq x y z
N MET A 1 -53.95 -14.61 -45.13
CA MET A 1 -53.82 -15.21 -43.79
C MET A 1 -52.53 -14.69 -43.15
N PRO A 2 -52.57 -13.64 -42.30
CA PRO A 2 -51.39 -13.21 -41.56
C PRO A 2 -51.70 -13.15 -40.05
N LYS A 3 -51.28 -14.15 -39.26
CA LYS A 3 -51.42 -14.13 -37.79
C LYS A 3 -50.21 -14.70 -37.02
N GLU A 4 -49.28 -15.39 -37.67
CA GLU A 4 -48.13 -15.99 -36.99
C GLU A 4 -47.02 -14.99 -36.62
N CYS A 5 -46.85 -13.90 -37.39
CA CYS A 5 -45.81 -12.90 -37.11
C CYS A 5 -46.08 -12.14 -35.80
N ASP A 6 -47.35 -11.79 -35.56
CA ASP A 6 -47.77 -10.99 -34.41
C ASP A 6 -47.65 -11.79 -33.08
N ASP A 7 -47.80 -13.11 -33.12
CA ASP A 7 -47.69 -13.97 -31.94
C ASP A 7 -46.24 -14.15 -31.48
N LEU A 8 -45.32 -14.34 -32.43
CA LEU A 8 -43.89 -14.43 -32.13
C LEU A 8 -43.35 -13.08 -31.60
N ASP A 9 -43.77 -11.97 -32.19
CA ASP A 9 -43.38 -10.64 -31.74
C ASP A 9 -43.89 -10.36 -30.32
N ARG A 10 -45.14 -10.73 -30.02
CA ARG A 10 -45.71 -10.63 -28.65
C ARG A 10 -44.95 -11.51 -27.66
N PHE A 11 -44.55 -12.71 -28.06
CA PHE A 11 -43.75 -13.60 -27.21
C PHE A 11 -42.38 -12.99 -26.89
N ILE A 12 -41.67 -12.46 -27.90
CA ILE A 12 -40.36 -11.82 -27.73
C ILE A 12 -40.47 -10.58 -26.81
N ILE A 13 -41.51 -9.76 -26.99
CA ILE A 13 -41.75 -8.59 -26.15
C ILE A 13 -41.98 -9.02 -24.69
N THR A 14 -42.80 -10.05 -24.48
CA THR A 14 -43.13 -10.55 -23.14
C THR A 14 -41.90 -11.15 -22.45
N LEU A 15 -41.10 -11.93 -23.20
CA LEU A 15 -39.85 -12.51 -22.72
C LEU A 15 -38.84 -11.42 -22.32
N ASN A 16 -38.58 -10.45 -23.19
CA ASN A 16 -37.67 -9.35 -22.91
C ASN A 16 -38.11 -8.54 -21.69
N LYS A 17 -39.42 -8.30 -21.55
CA LYS A 17 -39.97 -7.60 -20.38
C LYS A 17 -39.73 -8.39 -19.09
N CYS A 18 -40.00 -9.69 -19.11
CA CYS A 18 -39.82 -10.56 -17.94
C CYS A 18 -38.34 -10.66 -17.53
N VAL A 19 -37.45 -10.87 -18.50
CA VAL A 19 -35.99 -10.90 -18.27
C VAL A 19 -35.49 -9.57 -17.72
N THR A 20 -35.92 -8.45 -18.30
CA THR A 20 -35.51 -7.12 -17.82
C THR A 20 -36.01 -6.86 -16.40
N GLN A 21 -37.25 -7.27 -16.09
CA GLN A 21 -37.82 -7.13 -14.75
C GLN A 21 -37.03 -7.94 -13.71
N VAL A 22 -36.71 -9.20 -14.00
CA VAL A 22 -35.90 -10.05 -13.11
C VAL A 22 -34.48 -9.48 -12.98
N MET A 23 -33.90 -8.97 -14.07
CA MET A 23 -32.59 -8.32 -14.04
C MET A 23 -32.59 -7.05 -13.20
N ASP A 24 -33.62 -6.21 -13.28
CA ASP A 24 -33.74 -5.00 -12.48
C ASP A 24 -34.00 -5.31 -10.99
N GLU A 25 -34.68 -6.41 -10.68
CA GLU A 25 -34.90 -6.88 -9.30
C GLU A 25 -33.63 -7.45 -8.68
N LEU A 26 -32.92 -8.33 -9.40
CA LEU A 26 -31.71 -8.99 -8.90
C LEU A 26 -30.46 -8.11 -8.98
N ALA A 27 -30.39 -7.23 -9.98
CA ALA A 27 -29.23 -6.40 -10.27
C ALA A 27 -29.67 -5.00 -10.76
N PRO A 28 -30.32 -4.20 -9.89
CA PRO A 28 -30.82 -2.88 -10.27
C PRO A 28 -29.69 -2.04 -10.84
N LYS A 29 -29.96 -1.40 -11.99
CA LYS A 29 -29.00 -0.53 -12.64
C LYS A 29 -28.66 0.65 -11.74
N ARG A 30 -27.49 0.60 -11.12
CA ARG A 30 -26.96 1.70 -10.31
C ARG A 30 -26.11 2.61 -11.18
N ASN A 31 -26.51 3.89 -11.27
CA ASN A 31 -25.63 4.93 -11.79
C ASN A 31 -24.60 5.26 -10.72
N ILE A 32 -23.42 4.64 -10.83
CA ILE A 32 -22.30 4.96 -9.96
C ILE A 32 -21.69 6.26 -10.48
N ARG A 33 -21.91 7.37 -9.76
CA ARG A 33 -21.09 8.56 -9.95
C ARG A 33 -19.70 8.25 -9.42
N LEU A 34 -18.72 8.20 -10.30
CA LEU A 34 -17.33 8.02 -9.88
C LEU A 34 -16.95 9.27 -9.05
N LYS A 35 -16.62 9.07 -7.77
CA LYS A 35 -16.14 10.15 -6.89
C LYS A 35 -14.95 10.84 -7.57
N GLY A 36 -15.10 12.13 -7.91
CA GLY A 36 -14.11 12.90 -8.70
C GLY A 36 -14.48 13.12 -10.17
N GLU A 37 -15.78 13.19 -10.48
CA GLU A 37 -16.33 13.30 -11.85
C GLU A 37 -15.92 14.57 -12.61
N THR A 38 -15.35 15.57 -11.94
CA THR A 38 -14.55 16.58 -12.62
C THR A 38 -13.18 16.00 -12.95
N LEU A 39 -12.99 15.64 -14.23
CA LEU A 39 -11.66 15.40 -14.77
C LEU A 39 -10.75 16.53 -14.29
N LYS A 40 -9.64 16.15 -13.65
CA LYS A 40 -8.71 17.16 -13.13
C LYS A 40 -8.29 18.04 -14.31
N PRO A 41 -8.31 19.38 -14.18
CA PRO A 41 -8.07 20.27 -15.32
C PRO A 41 -6.74 20.02 -16.06
N TRP A 42 -5.73 19.57 -15.34
CA TRP A 42 -4.40 19.23 -15.88
C TRP A 42 -4.28 17.79 -16.42
N TYR A 43 -5.32 16.97 -16.32
CA TYR A 43 -5.24 15.55 -16.70
C TYR A 43 -5.60 15.37 -18.17
N SER A 44 -4.60 15.05 -18.99
CA SER A 44 -4.75 14.80 -20.42
C SER A 44 -4.79 13.32 -20.78
N ASP A 45 -5.32 13.00 -21.96
CA ASP A 45 -5.31 11.64 -22.52
C ASP A 45 -3.89 11.09 -22.70
N ALA A 46 -2.92 11.95 -23.01
CA ALA A 46 -1.51 11.58 -23.08
C ALA A 46 -0.99 11.01 -21.73
N ILE A 47 -1.36 11.63 -20.60
CA ILE A 47 -1.03 11.11 -19.26
C ILE A 47 -1.76 9.80 -19.00
N HIS A 48 -3.02 9.69 -19.44
CA HIS A 48 -3.79 8.47 -19.33
C HIS A 48 -3.11 7.29 -20.05
N ASP A 49 -2.61 7.54 -21.26
CA ASP A 49 -1.95 6.56 -22.11
C ASP A 49 -0.59 6.15 -21.56
N ALA A 50 0.19 7.10 -21.06
CA ALA A 50 1.44 6.82 -20.37
C ALA A 50 1.23 5.93 -19.14
N ARG A 51 0.13 6.15 -18.38
CA ARG A 51 -0.27 5.30 -17.25
C ARG A 51 -0.75 3.92 -17.70
N ARG A 52 -1.48 3.81 -18.82
CA ARG A 52 -1.86 2.51 -19.42
C ARG A 52 -0.62 1.72 -19.83
N LYS A 53 0.34 2.36 -20.49
CA LYS A 53 1.61 1.74 -20.87
C LYS A 53 2.39 1.26 -19.64
N ARG A 54 2.47 2.06 -18.58
CA ARG A 54 3.07 1.65 -17.30
C ARG A 54 2.42 0.37 -16.74
N ARG A 55 1.08 0.33 -16.67
CA ARG A 55 0.32 -0.86 -16.22
C ARG A 55 0.56 -2.07 -17.12
N SER A 56 0.72 -1.87 -18.43
CA SER A 56 1.06 -2.95 -19.37
C SER A 56 2.43 -3.57 -19.05
N ILE A 57 3.46 -2.73 -18.88
CA ILE A 57 4.82 -3.18 -18.54
C ILE A 57 4.84 -3.87 -17.17
N GLU A 58 4.06 -3.37 -16.20
CA GLU A 58 3.95 -3.98 -14.89
C GLU A 58 3.34 -5.39 -14.94
N ARG A 59 2.29 -5.59 -15.74
CA ARG A 59 1.73 -6.93 -16.00
C ARG A 59 2.73 -7.83 -16.71
N LEU A 60 3.48 -7.30 -17.67
CA LEU A 60 4.54 -8.03 -18.37
C LEU A 60 5.64 -8.47 -17.40
N LEU A 61 6.07 -7.59 -16.50
CA LEU A 61 7.06 -7.92 -15.46
C LEU A 61 6.55 -9.02 -14.53
N ARG A 62 5.29 -8.96 -14.08
CA ARG A 62 4.70 -10.02 -13.24
C ARG A 62 4.69 -11.38 -13.93
N LYS A 63 4.43 -11.41 -15.25
CA LYS A 63 4.38 -12.66 -16.03
C LYS A 63 5.78 -13.25 -16.26
N SER A 64 6.75 -12.39 -16.52
CA SER A 64 8.03 -12.79 -17.11
C SER A 64 9.18 -12.79 -16.11
N GLY A 65 9.16 -11.92 -15.10
CA GLY A 65 10.20 -11.82 -14.07
C GLY A 65 11.55 -11.27 -14.55
N LEU A 66 11.72 -10.89 -15.83
CA LEU A 66 13.02 -10.45 -16.34
C LEU A 66 13.41 -9.04 -15.88
N GLU A 67 14.71 -8.85 -15.65
CA GLU A 67 15.30 -7.56 -15.27
C GLU A 67 15.05 -6.46 -16.33
N VAL A 68 15.04 -6.81 -17.61
CA VAL A 68 14.76 -5.87 -18.70
C VAL A 68 13.39 -5.20 -18.50
N HIS A 69 12.36 -5.97 -18.16
CA HIS A 69 11.02 -5.41 -17.89
C HIS A 69 10.98 -4.57 -16.62
N ARG A 70 11.82 -4.89 -15.63
CA ARG A 70 11.99 -4.05 -14.43
C ARG A 70 12.60 -2.70 -14.79
N GLN A 71 13.61 -2.68 -15.65
CA GLN A 71 14.22 -1.45 -16.16
C GLN A 71 13.24 -0.64 -17.01
N MET A 72 12.47 -1.28 -17.89
CA MET A 72 11.39 -0.64 -18.66
C MET A 72 10.35 0.01 -17.74
N LEU A 73 9.95 -0.69 -16.67
CA LEU A 73 8.99 -0.16 -15.70
C LEU A 73 9.57 1.07 -14.98
N LYS A 74 10.84 1.02 -14.58
CA LYS A 74 11.53 2.15 -13.95
C LYS A 74 11.58 3.36 -14.88
N ALA A 75 11.91 3.16 -16.16
CA ALA A 75 11.91 4.21 -17.16
C ALA A 75 10.50 4.80 -17.36
N GLN A 76 9.48 3.95 -17.56
CA GLN A 76 8.11 4.39 -17.78
C GLN A 76 7.51 5.11 -16.55
N ARG A 77 7.91 4.74 -15.33
CA ARG A 77 7.53 5.47 -14.12
C ARG A 77 8.02 6.91 -14.16
N LYS A 78 9.29 7.15 -14.55
CA LYS A 78 9.85 8.50 -14.69
C LYS A 78 9.08 9.32 -15.73
N VAL A 79 8.77 8.72 -16.89
CA VAL A 79 7.97 9.37 -17.94
C VAL A 79 6.62 9.85 -17.38
N VAL A 80 5.89 8.97 -16.69
CA VAL A 80 4.57 9.31 -16.12
C VAL A 80 4.68 10.42 -15.07
N VAL A 81 5.68 10.37 -14.20
CA VAL A 81 5.91 11.41 -13.17
C VAL A 81 6.18 12.75 -13.85
N ASN A 82 7.15 12.81 -14.76
CA ASN A 82 7.51 14.03 -15.46
C ASN A 82 6.33 14.62 -16.24
N MET A 83 5.53 13.80 -16.92
CA MET A 83 4.34 14.28 -17.63
C MET A 83 3.30 14.90 -16.69
N ILE A 84 3.09 14.31 -15.51
CA ILE A 84 2.16 14.84 -14.51
C ILE A 84 2.68 16.14 -13.93
N ASP A 85 3.97 16.20 -13.60
CA ASP A 85 4.58 17.38 -12.99
C ASP A 85 4.60 18.55 -13.99
N GLN A 86 4.89 18.27 -15.26
CA GLN A 86 4.81 19.24 -16.34
C GLN A 86 3.37 19.74 -16.51
N ALA A 87 2.39 18.86 -16.66
CA ALA A 87 1.01 19.26 -16.88
C ALA A 87 0.42 20.07 -15.72
N LYS A 88 0.80 19.74 -14.48
CA LYS A 88 0.42 20.57 -13.31
C LYS A 88 1.09 21.95 -13.37
N SER A 89 2.38 22.00 -13.69
CA SER A 89 3.13 23.25 -13.79
C SER A 89 2.57 24.15 -14.87
N ASP A 90 2.23 23.57 -16.03
CA ASP A 90 1.61 24.28 -17.15
C ASP A 90 0.23 24.80 -16.76
N TYR A 91 -0.62 23.97 -16.16
CA TYR A 91 -1.92 24.40 -15.69
C TYR A 91 -1.85 25.58 -14.70
N ILE A 92 -0.93 25.53 -13.73
CA ILE A 92 -0.76 26.60 -12.75
C ILE A 92 -0.21 27.86 -13.43
N ARG A 93 0.78 27.71 -14.32
CA ARG A 93 1.31 28.82 -15.11
C ARG A 93 0.19 29.49 -15.87
N ASP A 94 -0.57 28.74 -16.65
CA ASP A 94 -1.67 29.24 -17.46
C ASP A 94 -2.78 29.87 -16.61
N SER A 95 -3.02 29.35 -15.40
CA SER A 95 -4.01 29.92 -14.46
C SER A 95 -3.58 31.25 -13.84
N ILE A 96 -2.28 31.57 -13.83
CA ILE A 96 -1.73 32.81 -13.23
C ILE A 96 -1.37 33.83 -14.32
N THR A 97 -1.09 33.37 -15.55
CA THR A 97 -0.60 34.23 -16.62
C THR A 97 -1.70 35.20 -17.08
N GLY A 98 -1.52 36.50 -16.83
CA GLY A 98 -2.47 37.54 -17.23
C GLY A 98 -3.57 37.85 -16.20
N GLU A 99 -3.50 37.27 -15.00
CA GLU A 99 -4.43 37.53 -13.91
C GLU A 99 -3.95 38.63 -12.96
N ASP A 100 -4.89 39.23 -12.22
CA ASP A 100 -4.59 40.24 -11.21
C ASP A 100 -3.79 39.66 -10.02
N SER A 101 -3.05 40.53 -9.32
CA SER A 101 -2.28 40.14 -8.13
C SER A 101 -3.14 39.43 -7.07
N LYS A 102 -4.36 39.92 -6.84
CA LYS A 102 -5.33 39.32 -5.91
C LYS A 102 -5.71 37.88 -6.32
N ARG A 103 -6.02 37.65 -7.59
CA ARG A 103 -6.35 36.31 -8.12
C ARG A 103 -5.17 35.36 -8.03
N THR A 104 -3.97 35.85 -8.32
CA THR A 104 -2.73 35.08 -8.18
C THR A 104 -2.53 34.64 -6.72
N PHE A 105 -2.70 35.54 -5.75
CA PHE A 105 -2.62 35.20 -4.34
C PHE A 105 -3.73 34.22 -3.91
N GLU A 106 -4.96 34.37 -4.41
CA GLU A 106 -6.04 33.38 -4.16
C GLU A 106 -5.68 31.98 -4.69
N ILE A 107 -5.06 31.88 -5.87
CA ILE A 107 -4.62 30.61 -6.44
C ILE A 107 -3.49 29.99 -5.61
N ILE A 108 -2.50 30.79 -5.22
CA ILE A 108 -1.39 30.35 -4.37
C ILE A 108 -1.92 29.91 -3.00
N ASP A 109 -2.82 30.68 -2.40
CA ASP A 109 -3.44 30.37 -1.12
C ASP A 109 -4.21 29.04 -1.19
N LYS A 110 -4.99 28.80 -2.26
CA LYS A 110 -5.62 27.49 -2.50
C LYS A 110 -4.62 26.34 -2.64
N MET A 111 -3.42 26.59 -3.17
CA MET A 111 -2.35 25.58 -3.27
C MET A 111 -1.67 25.30 -1.93
N LEU A 112 -1.58 26.29 -1.05
CA LEU A 112 -0.96 26.16 0.27
C LEU A 112 -1.95 25.63 1.32
N ASN A 113 -3.23 26.04 1.24
CA ASN A 113 -4.31 25.67 2.15
C ASN A 113 -5.03 24.36 1.77
N ILE A 114 -4.34 23.45 1.06
CA ILE A 114 -4.84 22.10 0.72
C ILE A 114 -5.23 21.30 1.98
N ARG A 115 -4.83 21.75 3.18
CA ARG A 115 -5.12 21.10 4.47
C ARG A 115 -6.34 21.62 5.23
N GLU A 116 -6.86 22.82 4.96
CA GLU A 116 -7.95 23.34 5.79
C GLU A 116 -9.25 22.56 5.57
N ASN A 117 -9.54 22.11 4.34
CA ASN A 117 -10.74 21.31 4.06
C ASN A 117 -10.58 19.80 4.33
N ALA A 118 -9.43 19.35 4.83
CA ALA A 118 -9.25 17.96 5.29
C ALA A 118 -9.59 17.78 6.78
N GLY A 119 -10.03 18.84 7.46
CA GLY A 119 -10.33 18.77 8.88
C GLY A 119 -11.04 19.95 9.50
N THR A 120 -11.58 20.93 8.78
CA THR A 120 -12.38 22.02 9.41
C THR A 120 -13.82 21.62 9.78
N GLU A 121 -14.00 20.42 10.31
CA GLU A 121 -14.92 20.21 11.45
C GLU A 121 -14.15 20.39 12.78
N LEU A 122 -13.14 21.26 12.81
CA LEU A 122 -12.39 21.63 14.01
C LEU A 122 -13.08 22.72 14.83
N THR A 123 -14.30 23.11 14.46
CA THR A 123 -15.21 23.76 15.39
C THR A 123 -15.93 22.66 16.14
N GLN A 124 -15.37 22.17 17.25
CA GLN A 124 -16.06 21.95 18.54
C GLN A 124 -14.98 21.64 19.60
N ASN A 125 -14.90 22.56 20.55
CA ASN A 125 -14.22 22.54 21.84
C ASN A 125 -12.96 21.64 21.99
N SER A 126 -11.78 22.29 22.04
CA SER A 126 -10.49 21.62 22.31
C SER A 126 -10.50 20.82 23.62
N GLU A 127 -11.29 21.25 24.61
CA GLU A 127 -11.42 20.60 25.90
C GLU A 127 -12.14 19.25 25.79
N GLU A 128 -13.24 19.20 25.04
CA GLU A 128 -14.00 17.95 24.82
C GLU A 128 -13.15 16.88 24.17
N ARG A 129 -12.28 17.24 23.22
CA ARG A 129 -11.36 16.28 22.59
C ARG A 129 -10.27 15.79 23.53
N ALA A 130 -9.73 16.66 24.38
CA ALA A 130 -8.76 16.26 25.40
C ALA A 130 -9.39 15.28 26.39
N ASN A 131 -10.64 15.51 26.76
CA ASN A 131 -11.42 14.63 27.64
C ASN A 131 -11.74 13.30 26.96
N ILE A 132 -12.24 13.27 25.71
CA ILE A 132 -12.47 12.03 24.95
C ILE A 132 -11.17 11.23 24.79
N PHE A 133 -10.05 11.91 24.52
CA PHE A 133 -8.75 11.27 24.42
C PHE A 133 -8.33 10.66 25.76
N ALA A 134 -8.44 11.40 26.86
CA ALA A 134 -8.13 10.89 28.20
C ALA A 134 -9.02 9.68 28.56
N ASP A 135 -10.33 9.79 28.32
CA ASP A 135 -11.33 8.76 28.59
C ASP A 135 -11.06 7.48 27.80
N PHE A 136 -10.59 7.59 26.56
CA PHE A 136 -10.20 6.41 25.78
C PHE A 136 -9.08 5.62 26.46
N PHE A 137 -8.02 6.29 26.91
CA PHE A 137 -6.89 5.59 27.54
C PHE A 137 -7.24 5.08 28.93
N THR A 138 -7.99 5.84 29.74
CA THR A 138 -8.42 5.37 31.06
C THR A 138 -9.32 4.15 30.93
N ASN A 139 -10.31 4.18 30.04
CA ASN A 139 -11.19 3.03 29.78
C ASN A 139 -10.41 1.82 29.23
N LYS A 140 -9.40 2.05 28.38
CA LYS A 140 -8.58 0.95 27.87
C LYS A 140 -7.75 0.30 28.97
N ILE A 141 -7.15 1.10 29.86
CA ILE A 141 -6.36 0.59 30.99
C ILE A 141 -7.24 -0.18 31.97
N THR A 142 -8.42 0.33 32.32
CA THR A 142 -9.36 -0.36 33.21
C THR A 142 -9.86 -1.66 32.60
N THR A 143 -10.18 -1.68 31.31
CA THR A 143 -10.58 -2.90 30.58
C THR A 143 -9.49 -3.97 30.63
N ILE A 144 -8.23 -3.61 30.30
CA ILE A 144 -7.11 -4.56 30.32
C ILE A 144 -6.89 -5.13 31.73
N ARG A 145 -6.97 -4.29 32.77
CA ARG A 145 -6.82 -4.75 34.16
C ARG A 145 -7.91 -5.74 34.55
N LYS A 146 -9.17 -5.42 34.21
CA LYS A 146 -10.31 -6.30 34.48
C LYS A 146 -10.20 -7.64 33.74
N GLU A 147 -9.76 -7.61 32.48
CA GLU A 147 -9.51 -8.84 31.71
C GLU A 147 -8.43 -9.70 32.36
N LEU A 148 -7.36 -9.08 32.87
CA LEU A 148 -6.28 -9.80 33.53
C LEU A 148 -6.71 -10.40 34.88
N GLU A 149 -7.48 -9.65 35.68
CA GLU A 149 -8.06 -10.13 36.94
C GLU A 149 -9.00 -11.32 36.71
N ASN A 150 -9.85 -11.27 35.69
CA ASN A 150 -10.72 -12.39 35.31
C ASN A 150 -9.93 -13.64 34.88
N VAL A 151 -8.75 -13.50 34.27
CA VAL A 151 -7.88 -14.63 33.91
C VAL A 151 -7.24 -15.26 35.15
N ILE A 152 -6.97 -14.47 36.19
CA ILE A 152 -6.43 -14.97 37.45
C ILE A 152 -7.51 -15.69 38.27
N ASP A 153 -8.73 -15.15 38.30
CA ASP A 153 -9.85 -15.72 39.06
C ASP A 153 -10.52 -16.93 38.38
N SER A 154 -10.27 -17.15 37.08
CA SER A 154 -10.80 -18.30 36.32
C SER A 154 -9.84 -19.49 36.23
N SER A 155 -8.69 -19.46 36.92
CA SER A 155 -7.81 -20.63 37.01
C SER A 155 -8.31 -21.58 38.11
N PRO A 156 -8.77 -22.80 37.78
CA PRO A 156 -8.87 -23.85 38.77
C PRO A 156 -7.45 -24.19 39.22
N SER A 157 -7.26 -24.19 40.54
CA SER A 157 -6.14 -24.83 41.22
C SER A 157 -5.81 -26.17 40.54
N GLU A 158 -4.51 -26.40 40.29
CA GLU A 158 -3.91 -27.65 39.79
C GLU A 158 -4.02 -27.95 38.29
N ALA A 159 -3.07 -27.44 37.51
CA ALA A 159 -2.55 -28.17 36.34
C ALA A 159 -1.08 -27.81 36.11
N ASN A 160 -0.22 -28.83 36.12
CA ASN A 160 1.21 -28.76 35.86
C ASN A 160 1.50 -28.12 34.49
N VAL A 161 1.77 -26.81 34.47
CA VAL A 161 2.33 -26.15 33.29
C VAL A 161 3.83 -26.40 33.30
N LEU A 162 4.32 -27.19 32.33
CA LEU A 162 5.72 -27.24 31.95
C LEU A 162 6.14 -25.84 31.48
N LEU A 163 6.55 -25.00 32.43
CA LEU A 163 7.30 -23.78 32.15
C LEU A 163 8.55 -24.17 31.35
N PRO A 164 8.81 -23.54 30.19
CA PRO A 164 10.08 -23.77 29.53
C PRO A 164 11.19 -23.22 30.43
N ASN A 165 12.10 -24.11 30.83
CA ASN A 165 13.10 -23.92 31.88
C ASN A 165 14.27 -22.99 31.49
N HIS A 166 14.04 -21.95 30.67
CA HIS A 166 15.09 -21.00 30.30
C HIS A 166 15.00 -19.73 31.14
N SER A 167 15.72 -19.75 32.26
CA SER A 167 16.02 -18.55 33.02
C SER A 167 16.98 -17.65 32.22
N LEU A 168 16.53 -16.46 31.85
CA LEU A 168 17.39 -15.41 31.30
C LEU A 168 18.23 -14.80 32.43
N THR A 169 19.27 -15.54 32.83
CA THR A 169 20.09 -15.23 34.00
C THR A 169 21.18 -14.19 33.72
N SER A 170 21.41 -13.83 32.46
CA SER A 170 22.38 -12.80 32.11
C SER A 170 21.99 -12.04 30.85
N TYR A 171 22.29 -10.74 30.85
CA TYR A 171 22.25 -9.90 29.67
C TYR A 171 23.69 -9.55 29.32
N ASN A 172 24.16 -10.02 28.16
CA ASN A 172 25.46 -9.65 27.65
C ASN A 172 25.32 -8.41 26.78
N VAL A 173 26.26 -7.47 26.92
CA VAL A 173 26.35 -6.31 26.03
C VAL A 173 26.60 -6.82 24.62
N VAL A 174 25.68 -6.51 23.70
CA VAL A 174 25.74 -6.95 22.30
C VAL A 174 26.94 -6.29 21.64
N THR A 175 27.93 -7.09 21.22
CA THR A 175 29.09 -6.59 20.48
C THR A 175 28.69 -6.13 19.08
N GLU A 176 29.44 -5.20 18.51
CA GLU A 176 29.13 -4.62 17.19
C GLU A 176 28.99 -5.70 16.10
N ASN A 177 29.82 -6.74 16.15
CA ASN A 177 29.75 -7.87 15.21
C ASN A 177 28.48 -8.71 15.39
N ALA A 178 28.08 -8.98 16.63
CA ALA A 178 26.82 -9.69 16.91
C ALA A 178 25.62 -8.86 16.45
N LEU A 179 25.69 -7.54 16.60
CA LEU A 179 24.67 -6.61 16.12
C LEU A 179 24.60 -6.62 14.59
N TRP A 180 25.75 -6.56 13.91
CA TRP A 180 25.84 -6.71 12.45
C TRP A 180 25.25 -8.02 11.97
N TYR A 181 25.54 -9.14 12.63
CA TYR A 181 25.01 -10.45 12.27
C TYR A 181 23.49 -10.52 12.47
N MET A 182 22.98 -10.01 13.60
CA MET A 182 21.54 -9.98 13.89
C MET A 182 20.79 -9.09 12.90
N LEU A 183 21.35 -7.94 12.54
CA LEU A 183 20.78 -7.05 11.52
C LEU A 183 20.84 -7.68 10.12
N TYR A 184 21.93 -8.37 9.80
CA TYR A 184 22.11 -9.05 8.51
C TYR A 184 21.11 -10.20 8.33
N VAL A 185 20.97 -11.06 9.35
CA VAL A 185 20.00 -12.17 9.35
C VAL A 185 18.57 -11.63 9.30
N ARG A 186 18.26 -10.56 10.07
CA ARG A 186 16.95 -9.89 10.01
C ARG A 186 16.68 -9.26 8.64
N LYS A 187 17.70 -8.67 8.00
CA LYS A 187 17.59 -8.10 6.64
C LYS A 187 17.30 -9.17 5.60
N ILE A 188 17.93 -10.35 5.69
CA ILE A 188 17.64 -11.48 4.81
C ILE A 188 16.20 -11.97 5.03
N ALA A 189 15.80 -12.18 6.29
CA ALA A 189 14.44 -12.63 6.63
C ALA A 189 13.36 -11.65 6.14
N LEU A 190 13.59 -10.34 6.29
CA LEU A 190 12.67 -9.31 5.80
C LEU A 190 12.67 -9.20 4.27
N SER A 191 13.81 -9.44 3.59
CA SER A 191 13.89 -9.41 2.12
C SER A 191 13.18 -10.57 1.43
N SER A 192 13.01 -11.72 2.10
CA SER A 192 12.16 -12.82 1.62
C SER A 192 10.66 -12.55 1.79
N SER A 193 10.29 -11.63 2.68
CA SER A 193 8.90 -11.25 2.97
C SER A 193 8.46 -9.94 2.31
N GLU A 194 9.39 -9.06 1.95
CA GLU A 194 9.10 -7.76 1.35
C GLU A 194 10.03 -7.46 0.18
N ASN A 195 9.46 -7.49 -1.02
CA ASN A 195 9.98 -6.75 -2.16
C ASN A 195 9.90 -5.24 -1.86
N ASN A 196 10.87 -4.65 -1.16
CA ASN A 196 11.03 -3.19 -1.16
C ASN A 196 12.48 -2.68 -1.15
N LEU A 197 12.75 -2.02 -2.26
CA LEU A 197 13.86 -1.17 -2.64
C LEU A 197 13.72 0.20 -1.94
N TYR A 198 14.50 0.54 -0.91
CA TYR A 198 14.98 1.90 -0.60
C TYR A 198 16.06 1.85 0.51
N LEU A 199 17.28 2.33 0.18
CA LEU A 199 18.39 2.83 1.01
C LEU A 199 19.77 2.31 0.51
N ALA A 200 20.21 2.85 -0.63
CA ALA A 200 21.60 2.74 -1.06
C ALA A 200 22.13 4.09 -1.59
N HIS A 201 21.68 5.21 -1.02
CA HIS A 201 22.10 6.55 -1.43
C HIS A 201 23.00 7.30 -0.43
N PHE A 202 23.52 6.63 0.60
CA PHE A 202 24.54 7.22 1.48
C PHE A 202 25.73 6.27 1.67
N ALA A 203 26.55 6.13 0.63
CA ALA A 203 27.97 5.79 0.75
C ALA A 203 28.66 6.17 -0.58
N LYS A 204 29.29 7.35 -0.61
CA LYS A 204 30.32 7.67 -1.61
C LYS A 204 31.69 7.15 -1.12
N PRO A 205 32.64 6.92 -2.03
CA PRO A 205 33.81 6.08 -1.80
C PRO A 205 34.91 6.86 -1.07
N ASN A 206 35.52 6.26 -0.06
CA ASN A 206 36.82 6.71 0.43
C ASN A 206 37.88 5.68 0.05
N GLN A 207 38.91 6.19 -0.63
CA GLN A 207 40.18 5.54 -0.93
C GLN A 207 40.85 5.10 0.38
N HIS A 208 41.33 3.86 0.44
CA HIS A 208 42.64 3.42 0.95
C HIS A 208 42.72 1.88 0.87
N PRO A 209 43.90 1.29 0.66
CA PRO A 209 44.06 -0.05 0.06
C PRO A 209 43.78 -1.18 1.05
N LEU A 210 43.14 -2.24 0.55
CA LEU A 210 42.95 -3.51 1.25
C LEU A 210 44.31 -4.18 1.53
N PRO A 211 44.56 -4.68 2.75
CA PRO A 211 45.67 -5.60 2.98
C PRO A 211 45.29 -6.99 2.46
N LEU A 212 46.17 -7.56 1.66
CA LEU A 212 46.09 -8.95 1.20
C LEU A 212 46.49 -9.92 2.32
N LEU A 213 45.93 -11.14 2.23
CA LEU A 213 46.43 -12.48 2.61
C LEU A 213 45.46 -13.26 3.54
N PRO A 214 45.49 -14.61 3.58
CA PRO A 214 46.08 -15.59 2.66
C PRO A 214 45.07 -16.61 2.11
N THR A 215 45.42 -17.15 0.94
CA THR A 215 44.76 -18.25 0.25
C THR A 215 45.03 -19.59 0.97
N SER A 216 44.24 -19.94 1.99
CA SER A 216 44.14 -21.34 2.44
C SER A 216 43.02 -21.52 3.47
N ALA A 217 41.86 -21.99 3.02
CA ALA A 217 41.03 -22.94 3.77
C ALA A 217 39.83 -23.32 2.90
N PHE A 218 39.91 -24.52 2.32
CA PHE A 218 38.75 -25.30 1.94
C PHE A 218 37.77 -25.35 3.12
N PHE A 219 36.54 -24.89 2.92
CA PHE A 219 35.39 -25.38 3.70
C PHE A 219 34.24 -25.57 2.73
N GLN A 220 33.97 -26.84 2.41
CA GLN A 220 32.79 -27.28 1.67
C GLN A 220 31.52 -26.83 2.41
N PRO A 221 30.52 -26.25 1.72
CA PRO A 221 29.19 -26.10 2.29
C PRO A 221 28.51 -27.48 2.40
N PRO A 222 27.77 -27.77 3.49
CA PRO A 222 27.11 -29.05 3.68
C PRO A 222 25.96 -29.23 2.68
N PHE A 223 25.90 -30.42 2.09
CA PHE A 223 24.78 -30.91 1.28
C PHE A 223 23.46 -30.74 2.04
N ILE A 224 22.54 -29.95 1.48
CA ILE A 224 21.14 -29.92 1.92
C ILE A 224 20.33 -30.74 0.91
N TRP A 225 19.93 -31.94 1.34
CA TRP A 225 18.88 -32.74 0.71
C TRP A 225 17.54 -32.01 0.87
N ILE A 226 16.92 -31.59 -0.24
CA ILE A 226 15.51 -31.18 -0.25
C ILE A 226 14.71 -32.40 -0.72
N PHE A 227 14.04 -33.08 0.22
CA PHE A 227 12.98 -34.02 -0.10
C PHE A 227 11.81 -33.26 -0.73
N TYR A 228 11.51 -33.57 -2.00
CA TYR A 228 10.22 -33.26 -2.61
C TYR A 228 9.19 -34.28 -2.12
N ASN A 229 8.23 -33.85 -1.29
CA ASN A 229 6.96 -34.56 -1.19
C ASN A 229 6.01 -33.98 -2.25
N LYS A 230 5.73 -34.82 -3.24
CA LYS A 230 4.66 -34.68 -4.21
C LYS A 230 3.50 -35.51 -3.66
N LEU A 231 2.37 -34.88 -3.38
CA LEU A 231 1.12 -35.58 -3.13
C LEU A 231 0.17 -35.18 -4.27
N ASP A 232 -0.38 -36.22 -4.89
CA ASP A 232 -1.48 -36.20 -5.84
C ASP A 232 -2.75 -35.59 -5.24
#